data_AF-Q7CWR2-F1
#
_entry.id   AF-Q7CWR2-F1
#
_cell.length_a   1.000
_cell.length_b   1.000
_cell.length_c   1.000
_cell.angle_alpha   90.00
_cell.angle_beta   90.00
_cell.angle_gamma   90.00
#
_symmetry.space_group_name_H-M   'P 1'
#
loop_
_entity.id
_entity.type
_entity.pdbx_description
1 polymer ?
#
loop_
_entity_poly.entity_id
_entity_poly.type
_entity_poly.pdbx_seq_one_letter_code
_entity_poly.pdbx_strand_id
1 'polypeptide(L)'
;MPDTHGVGYQKEHGKTTVAINRLDLEKRELDYFHNAGFFHLSGEDFDGLFQHHLAETDPPFLPYTEFAKFADSNPSPAHIRKTAERLLKFHFSRRPSANPVRAFAKVFPAQVEKVADRPFGFFHKYAFNTLRQLGANFELAASHLEWLDKQGFSDARDHALKISEVAKTVQFQLARAVTRRKFDALATVLDPAADAWDGLMESLGEKLSDASEAA
;
A
#
# COMPACT_ATOMS: atom_id res chain seq x y z
N MET A 1 -16.14 -14.35 -4.21
CA MET A 1 -16.70 -13.36 -5.14
C MET A 1 -16.63 -13.89 -6.57
N PRO A 2 -17.76 -14.02 -7.28
CA PRO A 2 -17.83 -14.63 -8.62
C PRO A 2 -16.91 -13.99 -9.64
N ASP A 3 -16.80 -12.66 -9.61
CA ASP A 3 -15.90 -11.88 -10.45
C ASP A 3 -14.40 -12.25 -10.35
N THR A 4 -14.01 -13.07 -9.37
CA THR A 4 -12.65 -13.62 -9.22
C THR A 4 -12.50 -15.05 -9.78
N HIS A 5 -13.38 -15.51 -10.68
CA HIS A 5 -13.37 -16.86 -11.29
C HIS A 5 -11.97 -17.35 -11.74
N GLY A 6 -11.18 -16.48 -12.36
CA GLY A 6 -9.83 -16.82 -12.85
C GLY A 6 -8.73 -16.85 -11.79
N VAL A 7 -9.04 -16.48 -10.54
CA VAL A 7 -8.04 -16.28 -9.49
C VAL A 7 -8.38 -17.08 -8.24
N GLY A 8 -9.51 -16.80 -7.59
CA GLY A 8 -9.79 -17.25 -6.22
C GLY A 8 -11.23 -17.66 -5.93
N TYR A 9 -12.16 -17.52 -6.89
CA TYR A 9 -13.56 -17.90 -6.68
C TYR A 9 -13.69 -19.36 -6.22
N GLN A 10 -14.38 -19.58 -5.10
CA GLN A 10 -14.56 -20.87 -4.42
C GLN A 10 -13.24 -21.63 -4.09
N LYS A 11 -12.10 -20.95 -4.12
CA LYS A 11 -10.77 -21.55 -3.87
C LYS A 11 -10.09 -20.94 -2.66
N GLU A 12 -10.20 -19.62 -2.49
CA GLU A 12 -9.48 -18.89 -1.45
C GLU A 12 -10.34 -17.76 -0.86
N HIS A 13 -10.19 -17.52 0.45
CA HIS A 13 -10.73 -16.34 1.12
C HIS A 13 -9.67 -15.22 1.13
N GLY A 14 -9.55 -14.52 0.00
CA GLY A 14 -8.69 -13.34 -0.12
C GLY A 14 -9.35 -12.10 0.48
N LYS A 15 -8.59 -11.29 1.23
CA LYS A 15 -9.05 -9.96 1.65
C LYS A 15 -9.19 -9.08 0.40
N THR A 16 -10.40 -8.59 0.13
CA THR A 16 -10.67 -7.61 -0.92
C THR A 16 -11.70 -6.58 -0.45
N THR A 17 -11.77 -5.45 -1.15
CA THR A 17 -12.73 -4.37 -0.92
C THR A 17 -13.63 -4.25 -2.14
N VAL A 18 -14.94 -4.15 -1.90
CA VAL A 18 -15.93 -3.84 -2.93
C VAL A 18 -16.71 -2.60 -2.53
N ALA A 19 -17.12 -1.79 -3.50
CA ALA A 19 -18.04 -0.69 -3.27
C ALA A 19 -19.45 -1.14 -3.64
N ILE A 20 -20.31 -1.29 -2.63
CA ILE A 20 -21.71 -1.66 -2.82
C ILE A 20 -22.46 -0.52 -3.50
N ASN A 21 -23.07 -0.81 -4.65
CA ASN A 21 -23.92 0.13 -5.39
C ASN A 21 -25.40 -0.10 -5.09
N ARG A 22 -25.83 -1.36 -5.04
CA ARG A 22 -27.20 -1.75 -4.66
C ARG A 22 -27.15 -3.01 -3.80
N LEU A 23 -27.93 -3.03 -2.72
CA LEU A 23 -28.16 -4.21 -1.89
C LEU A 23 -29.66 -4.45 -1.77
N ASP A 24 -30.12 -5.61 -2.23
CA ASP A 24 -31.51 -6.05 -2.12
C ASP A 24 -31.56 -7.31 -1.26
N LEU A 25 -31.97 -7.15 0.00
CA LEU A 25 -32.01 -8.24 0.98
C LEU A 25 -33.13 -9.24 0.70
N GLU A 26 -34.25 -8.79 0.10
CA GLU A 26 -35.40 -9.65 -0.19
C GLU A 26 -35.09 -10.60 -1.34
N LYS A 27 -34.51 -10.06 -2.42
CA LYS A 27 -34.10 -10.85 -3.59
C LYS A 27 -32.76 -11.54 -3.41
N ARG A 28 -32.01 -11.20 -2.36
CA ARG A 28 -30.64 -11.68 -2.11
C ARG A 28 -29.72 -11.38 -3.29
N GLU A 29 -29.71 -10.11 -3.69
CA GLU A 29 -28.92 -9.59 -4.80
C GLU A 29 -28.01 -8.45 -4.36
N LEU A 30 -26.83 -8.38 -4.96
CA LEU A 30 -25.87 -7.31 -4.72
C LEU A 30 -25.24 -6.86 -6.04
N ASP A 31 -25.30 -5.55 -6.30
CA ASP A 31 -24.52 -4.90 -7.35
C ASP A 31 -23.37 -4.13 -6.71
N TYR A 32 -22.15 -4.34 -7.18
CA TYR A 32 -20.95 -3.77 -6.57
C TYR A 32 -19.86 -3.48 -7.59
N PHE A 33 -18.99 -2.53 -7.26
CA PHE A 33 -17.74 -2.30 -7.97
C PHE A 33 -16.61 -3.05 -7.28
N HIS A 34 -15.76 -3.71 -8.07
CA HIS A 34 -14.53 -4.34 -7.60
C HIS A 34 -13.42 -4.11 -8.63
N ASN A 35 -12.27 -3.61 -8.18
CA ASN A 35 -11.23 -3.11 -9.08
C ASN A 35 -11.80 -2.10 -10.09
N ALA A 36 -11.65 -2.34 -11.40
CA ALA A 36 -12.16 -1.49 -12.46
C ALA A 36 -13.52 -1.98 -13.04
N GLY A 37 -14.16 -2.97 -12.42
CA GLY A 37 -15.37 -3.61 -12.93
C GLY A 37 -16.61 -3.33 -12.08
N PHE A 38 -17.77 -3.50 -12.71
CA PHE A 38 -19.09 -3.52 -12.07
C PHE A 38 -19.67 -4.92 -12.20
N PHE A 39 -20.11 -5.49 -11.08
CA PHE A 39 -20.47 -6.88 -10.96
C PHE A 39 -21.78 -7.04 -10.21
N HIS A 40 -22.40 -8.19 -10.43
CA HIS A 40 -23.61 -8.62 -9.78
C HIS A 40 -23.37 -9.98 -9.15
N LEU A 41 -23.98 -10.23 -7.99
CA LEU A 41 -24.07 -11.57 -7.42
C LEU A 41 -25.46 -11.79 -6.80
N SER A 42 -25.84 -13.06 -6.72
CA SER A 42 -27.11 -13.49 -6.13
C SER A 42 -27.04 -14.93 -5.61
N GLY A 43 -28.07 -15.39 -4.90
CA GLY A 43 -28.19 -16.79 -4.49
C GLY A 43 -27.09 -17.25 -3.52
N GLU A 44 -26.40 -18.34 -3.86
CA GLU A 44 -25.34 -18.92 -3.01
C GLU A 44 -24.15 -17.96 -2.83
N ASP A 45 -23.86 -17.12 -3.81
CA ASP A 45 -22.78 -16.12 -3.70
C ASP A 45 -23.12 -15.01 -2.72
N PHE A 46 -24.41 -14.67 -2.61
CA PHE A 46 -24.91 -13.73 -1.62
C PHE A 46 -24.77 -14.30 -0.22
N ASP A 47 -25.18 -15.56 -0.02
CA ASP A 47 -25.02 -16.25 1.27
C ASP A 47 -23.56 -16.49 1.61
N GLY A 48 -22.71 -16.73 0.61
CA GLY A 48 -21.27 -16.86 0.73
C GLY A 48 -20.63 -15.57 1.25
N LEU A 49 -20.99 -14.43 0.64
CA LEU A 49 -20.44 -13.13 0.98
C LEU A 49 -20.84 -12.67 2.38
N PHE A 50 -22.12 -12.80 2.74
CA PHE A 50 -22.65 -12.40 4.06
C PHE A 50 -22.61 -13.53 5.10
N GLN A 51 -22.01 -14.66 4.75
CA GLN A 51 -21.84 -15.82 5.61
C GLN A 51 -23.13 -16.42 6.18
N HIS A 52 -24.26 -16.27 5.48
CA HIS A 52 -25.55 -16.80 5.91
C HIS A 52 -25.61 -18.34 5.93
N HIS A 53 -24.63 -19.00 5.31
CA HIS A 53 -24.48 -20.45 5.28
C HIS A 53 -23.69 -21.01 6.47
N LEU A 54 -23.07 -20.16 7.30
CA LEU A 54 -22.28 -20.59 8.45
C LEU A 54 -23.17 -20.92 9.65
N ALA A 55 -22.81 -21.99 10.38
CA ALA A 55 -23.39 -22.30 11.68
C ALA A 55 -22.71 -21.48 12.80
N GLU A 56 -23.33 -21.40 13.99
CA GLU A 56 -22.76 -20.66 15.14
C GLU A 56 -21.38 -21.16 15.57
N THR A 57 -21.04 -22.42 15.27
CA THR A 57 -19.74 -23.02 15.57
C THR A 57 -18.66 -22.69 14.55
N ASP A 58 -19.04 -22.16 13.38
CA ASP A 58 -18.10 -21.81 12.34
C ASP A 58 -17.44 -20.45 12.65
N PRO A 59 -16.13 -20.30 12.39
CA PRO A 59 -15.45 -19.02 12.61
C PRO A 59 -15.98 -17.96 11.63
N PRO A 60 -16.54 -16.83 12.11
CA PRO A 60 -17.04 -15.78 11.22
C PRO A 60 -15.88 -14.98 10.60
N PHE A 61 -16.06 -14.56 9.35
CA PHE A 61 -15.25 -13.53 8.71
C PHE A 61 -15.99 -12.22 8.91
N LEU A 62 -15.54 -11.43 9.89
CA LEU A 62 -16.16 -10.15 10.18
C LEU A 62 -15.82 -9.15 9.05
N PRO A 63 -16.77 -8.80 8.15
CA PRO A 63 -16.50 -7.71 7.22
C PRO A 63 -16.37 -6.42 8.02
N TYR A 64 -15.50 -5.53 7.58
CA TYR A 64 -15.54 -4.14 8.01
C TYR A 64 -16.07 -3.30 6.85
N THR A 65 -16.83 -2.27 7.18
CA THR A 65 -17.39 -1.34 6.21
C THR A 65 -16.89 0.06 6.53
N GLU A 66 -16.42 0.75 5.50
CA GLU A 66 -16.10 2.17 5.56
C GLU A 66 -17.18 2.94 4.79
N PHE A 67 -17.64 4.06 5.36
CA PHE A 67 -18.64 4.91 4.71
C PHE A 67 -17.96 6.11 4.08
N ALA A 68 -18.03 6.22 2.75
CA ALA A 68 -17.69 7.45 2.06
C ALA A 68 -18.84 8.46 2.23
N LYS A 69 -18.68 9.39 3.17
CA LYS A 69 -19.63 10.51 3.36
C LYS A 69 -19.23 11.66 2.46
N PHE A 70 -20.13 12.08 1.59
CA PHE A 70 -19.93 13.28 0.77
C PHE A 70 -20.27 14.52 1.59
N ALA A 71 -19.45 15.56 1.47
CA ALA A 71 -19.78 16.87 2.04
C ALA A 71 -20.86 17.55 1.18
N ASP A 72 -21.61 18.48 1.78
CA ASP A 72 -22.65 19.25 1.07
C ASP A 72 -22.08 20.07 -0.10
N SER A 73 -20.80 20.42 -0.02
CA SER A 73 -20.06 21.03 -1.12
C SER A 73 -18.61 20.55 -1.15
N ASN A 74 -18.01 20.54 -2.33
CA ASN A 74 -16.61 20.18 -2.50
C ASN A 74 -15.70 21.29 -1.94
N PRO A 75 -14.63 20.95 -1.22
CA PRO A 75 -13.67 21.94 -0.75
C PRO A 75 -12.98 22.64 -1.94
N SER A 76 -12.66 23.92 -1.77
CA SER A 76 -11.94 24.68 -2.80
C SER A 76 -10.52 24.13 -3.01
N PRO A 77 -9.93 24.24 -4.22
CA PRO A 77 -8.56 23.81 -4.46
C PRO A 77 -7.54 24.42 -3.48
N ALA A 78 -7.74 25.67 -3.08
CA ALA A 78 -6.90 26.34 -2.09
C ALA A 78 -7.01 25.71 -0.69
N HIS A 79 -8.22 25.34 -0.27
CA HIS A 79 -8.44 24.64 1.00
C HIS A 79 -7.78 23.25 1.00
N ILE A 80 -7.88 22.52 -0.12
CA ILE A 80 -7.23 21.20 -0.28
C ILE A 80 -5.71 21.34 -0.14
N ARG A 81 -5.09 22.30 -0.86
CA ARG A 81 -3.63 22.54 -0.77
C ARG A 81 -3.19 22.91 0.65
N LYS A 82 -3.85 23.88 1.28
CA LYS A 82 -3.53 24.28 2.67
C LYS A 82 -3.65 23.13 3.66
N THR A 83 -4.66 22.26 3.46
CA THR A 83 -4.84 21.07 4.29
C THR A 83 -3.72 20.05 4.06
N ALA A 84 -3.33 19.82 2.80
CA ALA A 84 -2.22 18.95 2.45
C ALA A 84 -0.89 19.44 3.06
N GLU A 85 -0.57 20.74 2.97
CA GLU A 85 0.63 21.33 3.58
C GLU A 85 0.67 21.13 5.10
N ARG A 86 -0.46 21.37 5.78
CA ARG A 86 -0.59 21.14 7.23
C ARG A 86 -0.37 19.67 7.58
N LEU A 87 -0.97 18.76 6.82
CA LEU A 87 -0.83 17.32 7.04
C LEU A 87 0.62 16.85 6.77
N LEU A 88 1.26 17.38 5.73
CA LEU A 88 2.67 17.09 5.44
C LEU A 88 3.56 17.46 6.62
N LYS A 89 3.42 18.70 7.16
CA LYS A 89 4.14 19.15 8.36
C LYS A 89 3.88 18.24 9.57
N PHE A 90 2.62 17.88 9.79
CA PHE A 90 2.20 17.03 10.91
C PHE A 90 2.74 15.59 10.82
N HIS A 91 2.73 14.98 9.63
CA HIS A 91 3.26 13.63 9.45
C HIS A 91 4.79 13.61 9.47
N PHE A 92 5.42 14.64 8.92
CA PHE A 92 6.87 14.78 8.96
C PHE A 92 7.40 14.88 10.40
N SER A 93 6.69 15.56 11.31
CA SER A 93 7.10 15.62 12.72
C SER A 93 6.95 14.29 13.47
N ARG A 94 6.18 13.33 12.94
CA ARG A 94 5.97 11.99 13.50
C ARG A 94 6.84 10.92 12.83
N ARG A 95 7.72 11.31 11.91
CA ARG A 95 8.60 10.35 11.22
C ARG A 95 9.51 9.62 12.21
N PRO A 96 9.97 8.39 11.90
CA PRO A 96 10.97 7.70 12.70
C PRO A 96 12.24 8.54 12.88
N SER A 97 12.84 8.50 14.07
CA SER A 97 14.11 9.19 14.36
C SER A 97 15.32 8.53 13.69
N ALA A 98 15.19 7.26 13.30
CA ALA A 98 16.22 6.50 12.59
C ALA A 98 15.66 5.97 11.26
N ASN A 99 16.54 5.82 10.27
CA ASN A 99 16.17 5.36 8.93
C ASN A 99 15.60 3.93 8.94
N PRO A 100 14.30 3.75 8.66
CA PRO A 100 13.65 2.44 8.69
C PRO A 100 14.09 1.55 7.53
N VAL A 101 14.52 2.13 6.40
CA VAL A 101 15.02 1.37 5.25
C VAL A 101 16.37 0.74 5.58
N ARG A 102 17.26 1.46 6.27
CA ARG A 102 18.52 0.89 6.79
C ARG A 102 18.27 -0.20 7.82
N ALA A 103 17.30 0.00 8.72
CA ALA A 103 16.93 -1.02 9.69
C ALA A 103 16.41 -2.30 9.00
N PHE A 104 15.57 -2.14 7.97
CA PHE A 104 15.08 -3.25 7.17
C PHE A 104 16.20 -3.95 6.38
N ALA A 105 17.10 -3.19 5.75
CA ALA A 105 18.22 -3.73 4.97
C ALA A 105 19.09 -4.69 5.79
N LYS A 106 19.34 -4.38 7.07
CA LYS A 106 20.11 -5.24 7.99
C LYS A 106 19.52 -6.62 8.19
N VAL A 107 18.18 -6.74 8.21
CA VAL A 107 17.49 -8.01 8.47
C VAL A 107 17.04 -8.71 7.19
N PHE A 108 17.06 -8.00 6.06
CA PHE A 108 16.50 -8.46 4.80
C PHE A 108 17.09 -9.79 4.31
N PRO A 109 18.43 -10.00 4.23
CA PRO A 109 18.98 -11.27 3.76
C PRO A 109 18.51 -12.48 4.58
N ALA A 110 18.59 -12.40 5.91
CA ALA A 110 18.17 -13.47 6.81
C ALA A 110 16.65 -13.72 6.78
N GLN A 111 15.84 -12.69 6.51
CA GLN A 111 14.41 -12.88 6.29
C GLN A 111 14.15 -13.61 4.96
N VAL A 112 14.89 -13.28 3.91
CA VAL A 112 14.74 -13.91 2.59
C VAL A 112 15.14 -15.38 2.59
N GLU A 113 16.18 -15.75 3.34
CA GLU A 113 16.53 -17.16 3.60
C GLU A 113 15.33 -17.94 4.15
N LYS A 114 14.69 -17.41 5.20
CA LYS A 114 13.48 -18.01 5.80
C LYS A 114 12.28 -18.03 4.86
N VAL A 115 12.19 -17.08 3.93
CA VAL A 115 11.15 -17.07 2.87
C VAL A 115 11.41 -18.20 1.87
N ALA A 116 12.67 -18.46 1.52
CA ALA A 116 13.03 -19.51 0.57
C ALA A 116 12.77 -20.93 1.08
N ASP A 117 12.63 -21.12 2.40
CA ASP A 117 12.26 -22.39 3.03
C ASP A 117 10.74 -22.61 3.14
N ARG A 118 9.94 -21.65 2.68
CA ARG A 118 8.47 -21.73 2.68
C ARG A 118 7.92 -22.06 1.29
N PRO A 119 6.67 -22.55 1.19
CA PRO A 119 6.01 -22.73 -0.11
C PRO A 119 6.07 -21.44 -0.95
N PHE A 120 6.27 -21.57 -2.25
CA PHE A 120 6.53 -20.44 -3.15
C PHE A 120 5.50 -19.31 -3.04
N GLY A 121 4.21 -19.63 -2.80
CA GLY A 121 3.18 -18.62 -2.57
C GLY A 121 3.45 -17.66 -1.40
N PHE A 122 4.27 -18.05 -0.43
CA PHE A 122 4.67 -17.18 0.68
C PHE A 122 5.53 -15.99 0.23
N PHE A 123 6.34 -16.13 -0.83
CA PHE A 123 7.11 -15.03 -1.41
C PHE A 123 6.18 -13.86 -1.80
N HIS A 124 5.00 -14.15 -2.38
CA HIS A 124 4.06 -13.09 -2.76
C HIS A 124 3.54 -12.31 -1.55
N LYS A 125 3.29 -12.99 -0.42
CA LYS A 125 2.87 -12.35 0.84
C LYS A 125 4.00 -11.48 1.42
N TYR A 126 5.23 -11.99 1.42
CA TYR A 126 6.38 -11.24 1.93
C TYR A 126 6.70 -10.01 1.06
N ALA A 127 6.79 -10.19 -0.26
CA ALA A 127 7.04 -9.09 -1.20
C ALA A 127 5.93 -8.04 -1.15
N PHE A 128 4.66 -8.45 -0.98
CA PHE A 128 3.54 -7.54 -0.81
C PHE A 128 3.71 -6.64 0.41
N ASN A 129 3.94 -7.23 1.59
CA ASN A 129 4.00 -6.48 2.86
C ASN A 129 5.30 -5.70 3.08
N THR A 130 6.31 -5.89 2.23
CA THR A 130 7.61 -5.20 2.36
C THR A 130 7.85 -4.29 1.16
N LEU A 131 8.49 -4.81 0.11
CA LEU A 131 8.99 -4.03 -1.03
C LEU A 131 7.87 -3.40 -1.86
N ARG A 132 6.71 -4.05 -2.01
CA ARG A 132 5.58 -3.44 -2.74
C ARG A 132 4.95 -2.29 -1.97
N GLN A 133 4.71 -2.47 -0.66
CA GLN A 133 4.26 -1.36 0.18
C GLN A 133 5.29 -0.23 0.19
N LEU A 134 6.57 -0.54 0.35
CA LEU A 134 7.63 0.48 0.33
C LEU A 134 7.59 1.29 -0.97
N GLY A 135 7.61 0.61 -2.12
CA GLY A 135 7.64 1.31 -3.40
C GLY A 135 6.37 2.11 -3.68
N ALA A 136 5.20 1.51 -3.49
CA ALA A 136 3.92 2.18 -3.75
C ALA A 136 3.73 3.43 -2.87
N ASN A 137 4.08 3.36 -1.59
CA ASN A 137 3.94 4.52 -0.70
C ASN A 137 4.88 5.67 -1.09
N PHE A 138 6.13 5.38 -1.49
CA PHE A 138 7.05 6.43 -1.90
C PHE A 138 6.79 6.97 -3.32
N GLU A 139 6.19 6.19 -4.22
CA GLU A 139 5.68 6.68 -5.50
C GLU A 139 4.49 7.64 -5.32
N LEU A 140 3.57 7.32 -4.40
CA LEU A 140 2.48 8.21 -4.01
C LEU A 140 3.01 9.47 -3.33
N ALA A 141 4.02 9.35 -2.47
CA ALA A 141 4.67 10.51 -1.84
C ALA A 141 5.31 11.43 -2.88
N ALA A 142 6.05 10.90 -3.85
CA ALA A 142 6.61 11.67 -4.95
C ALA A 142 5.51 12.39 -5.76
N SER A 143 4.45 11.68 -6.14
CA SER A 143 3.30 12.25 -6.87
C SER A 143 2.62 13.36 -6.08
N HIS A 144 2.51 13.19 -4.76
CA HIS A 144 1.94 14.19 -3.86
C HIS A 144 2.81 15.45 -3.80
N LEU A 145 4.12 15.30 -3.62
CA LEU A 145 5.07 16.40 -3.56
C LEU A 145 5.11 17.20 -4.88
N GLU A 146 5.10 16.51 -6.02
CA GLU A 146 5.00 17.16 -7.34
C GLU A 146 3.69 17.95 -7.49
N TRP A 147 2.56 17.37 -7.07
CA TRP A 147 1.27 18.05 -7.12
C TRP A 147 1.22 19.28 -6.19
N LEU A 148 1.84 19.17 -5.00
CA LEU A 148 1.79 20.19 -3.97
C LEU A 148 2.58 21.44 -4.38
N ASP A 149 3.85 21.27 -4.71
CA ASP A 149 4.74 22.29 -5.26
C ASP A 149 5.88 21.62 -6.05
N LYS A 150 5.69 21.55 -7.37
CA LYS A 150 6.59 20.88 -8.30
C LYS A 150 8.04 21.37 -8.23
N GLN A 151 8.26 22.67 -8.04
CA GLN A 151 9.61 23.22 -7.99
C GLN A 151 10.14 23.19 -6.55
N GLY A 152 9.31 23.50 -5.56
CA GLY A 152 9.72 23.56 -4.16
C GLY A 152 10.01 22.21 -3.52
N PHE A 153 9.57 21.09 -4.11
CA PHE A 153 9.84 19.74 -3.62
C PHE A 153 10.52 18.83 -4.65
N SER A 154 11.21 19.37 -5.67
CA SER A 154 11.85 18.55 -6.71
C SER A 154 12.80 17.49 -6.14
N ASP A 155 13.64 17.87 -5.19
CA ASP A 155 14.70 17.01 -4.67
C ASP A 155 14.11 15.90 -3.78
N ALA A 156 13.18 16.29 -2.90
CA ALA A 156 12.40 15.35 -2.10
C ALA A 156 11.61 14.37 -2.99
N ARG A 157 10.97 14.85 -4.04
CA ARG A 157 10.27 14.00 -5.01
C ARG A 157 11.23 12.98 -5.64
N ASP A 158 12.40 13.41 -6.10
CA ASP A 158 13.35 12.55 -6.80
C ASP A 158 13.91 11.47 -5.87
N HIS A 159 14.19 11.81 -4.61
CA HIS A 159 14.54 10.83 -3.59
C HIS A 159 13.41 9.81 -3.33
N ALA A 160 12.15 10.26 -3.24
CA ALA A 160 11.01 9.36 -3.08
C ALA A 160 10.84 8.42 -4.29
N LEU A 161 10.98 8.93 -5.51
CA LEU A 161 10.98 8.10 -6.73
C LEU A 161 12.12 7.07 -6.70
N LYS A 162 13.31 7.47 -6.27
CA LYS A 162 14.45 6.56 -6.16
C LYS A 162 14.15 5.38 -5.22
N ILE A 163 13.50 5.63 -4.08
CA ILE A 163 13.08 4.55 -3.17
C ILE A 163 12.10 3.61 -3.87
N SER A 164 11.13 4.15 -4.62
CA SER A 164 10.17 3.33 -5.37
C SER A 164 10.83 2.45 -6.43
N GLU A 165 11.72 3.02 -7.24
CA GLU A 165 12.46 2.30 -8.28
C GLU A 165 13.31 1.17 -7.71
N VAL A 166 14.03 1.45 -6.62
CA VAL A 166 14.85 0.45 -5.93
C VAL A 166 13.95 -0.64 -5.38
N ALA A 167 12.87 -0.30 -4.67
CA ALA A 167 11.95 -1.29 -4.12
C ALA A 167 11.36 -2.20 -5.22
N LYS A 168 10.99 -1.64 -6.38
CA LYS A 168 10.55 -2.40 -7.56
C LYS A 168 11.65 -3.33 -8.09
N THR A 169 12.87 -2.84 -8.21
CA THR A 169 14.02 -3.63 -8.69
C THR A 169 14.35 -4.78 -7.75
N VAL A 170 14.37 -4.51 -6.43
CA VAL A 170 14.67 -5.51 -5.40
C VAL A 170 13.61 -6.61 -5.37
N GLN A 171 12.35 -6.37 -5.76
CA GLN A 171 11.34 -7.44 -5.88
C GLN A 171 11.77 -8.53 -6.88
N PHE A 172 12.37 -8.15 -8.01
CA PHE A 172 12.87 -9.12 -8.99
C PHE A 172 14.13 -9.83 -8.49
N GLN A 173 15.01 -9.12 -7.78
CA GLN A 173 16.19 -9.73 -7.13
C GLN A 173 15.77 -10.73 -6.06
N LEU A 174 14.78 -10.39 -5.24
CA LEU A 174 14.18 -11.26 -4.24
C LEU A 174 13.62 -12.53 -4.87
N ALA A 175 12.81 -12.41 -5.93
CA ALA A 175 12.27 -13.56 -6.65
C ALA A 175 13.39 -14.48 -7.15
N ARG A 176 14.44 -13.91 -7.76
CA ARG A 176 15.62 -14.66 -8.21
C ARG A 176 16.38 -15.32 -7.06
N ALA A 177 16.55 -14.62 -5.95
CA ALA A 177 17.26 -15.12 -4.77
C ALA A 177 16.54 -16.33 -4.15
N VAL A 178 15.21 -16.26 -4.03
CA VAL A 178 14.36 -17.37 -3.56
C VAL A 178 14.47 -18.56 -4.51
N THR A 179 14.33 -18.36 -5.82
CA THR A 179 14.40 -19.46 -6.80
C THR A 179 15.79 -20.09 -6.89
N ARG A 180 16.86 -19.30 -6.81
CA ARG A 180 18.25 -19.78 -6.96
C ARG A 180 18.91 -20.15 -5.63
N ARG A 181 18.27 -19.88 -4.50
CA ARG A 181 18.81 -20.00 -3.14
C ARG A 181 20.20 -19.36 -2.99
N LYS A 182 20.33 -18.12 -3.47
CA LYS A 182 21.55 -17.30 -3.36
C LYS A 182 21.21 -15.94 -2.77
N PHE A 183 21.79 -15.62 -1.61
CA PHE A 183 21.36 -14.47 -0.79
C PHE A 183 22.45 -13.41 -0.58
N ASP A 184 23.72 -13.70 -0.87
CA ASP A 184 24.85 -12.79 -0.63
C ASP A 184 24.66 -11.42 -1.31
N ALA A 185 24.12 -11.45 -2.53
CA ALA A 185 23.86 -10.25 -3.30
C ALA A 185 22.77 -9.35 -2.70
N LEU A 186 22.04 -9.78 -1.65
CA LEU A 186 20.97 -8.99 -1.02
C LEU A 186 21.47 -8.07 0.10
N ALA A 187 22.73 -8.18 0.52
CA ALA A 187 23.25 -7.41 1.64
C ALA A 187 23.20 -5.89 1.40
N THR A 188 23.38 -5.45 0.15
CA THR A 188 23.53 -4.03 -0.22
C THR A 188 22.48 -3.52 -1.20
N VAL A 189 21.52 -4.36 -1.61
CA VAL A 189 20.55 -3.98 -2.66
C VAL A 189 19.57 -2.88 -2.23
N LEU A 190 19.44 -2.66 -0.92
CA LEU A 190 18.61 -1.61 -0.35
C LEU A 190 19.40 -0.35 0.01
N ASP A 191 20.73 -0.34 -0.10
CA ASP A 191 21.55 0.82 0.24
C ASP A 191 21.14 2.08 -0.56
N PRO A 192 20.88 2.00 -1.88
CA PRO A 192 20.43 3.18 -2.62
C PRO A 192 19.06 3.72 -2.15
N ALA A 193 18.16 2.85 -1.68
CA ALA A 193 16.88 3.29 -1.10
C ALA A 193 17.06 3.87 0.30
N ALA A 194 18.00 3.32 1.07
CA ALA A 194 18.35 3.85 2.38
C ALA A 194 18.96 5.26 2.28
N ASP A 195 19.92 5.46 1.37
CA ASP A 195 20.54 6.75 1.14
C ASP A 195 19.50 7.77 0.62
N ALA A 196 18.63 7.35 -0.29
CA ALA A 196 17.53 8.19 -0.77
C ALA A 196 16.52 8.55 0.33
N TRP A 197 16.29 7.67 1.31
CA TRP A 197 15.45 8.03 2.46
C TRP A 197 16.08 9.12 3.31
N ASP A 198 17.39 9.06 3.56
CA ASP A 198 18.10 10.10 4.31
C ASP A 198 18.00 11.45 3.57
N GLY A 199 18.29 11.46 2.27
CA GLY A 199 18.14 12.67 1.43
C GLY A 199 16.72 13.21 1.39
N LEU A 200 15.70 12.33 1.28
CA LEU A 200 14.30 12.74 1.36
C LEU A 200 13.97 13.46 2.68
N MET A 201 14.44 12.91 3.81
CA MET A 201 14.16 13.52 5.11
C MET A 201 14.91 14.83 5.33
N GLU A 202 16.12 14.96 4.77
CA GLU A 202 16.90 16.19 4.78
C GLU A 202 16.22 17.28 3.95
N SER A 203 15.91 17.02 2.66
CA SER A 203 15.25 17.99 1.78
C SER A 203 13.88 18.42 2.30
N LEU A 204 13.09 17.50 2.86
CA LEU A 204 11.83 17.86 3.52
C LEU A 204 12.05 18.66 4.81
N GLY A 205 13.10 18.35 5.56
CA GLY A 205 13.48 19.07 6.78
C GLY A 205 13.73 20.54 6.51
N GLU A 206 14.63 20.83 5.57
CA GLU A 206 14.99 22.19 5.14
C GLU A 206 13.76 22.95 4.64
N LYS A 207 12.99 22.33 3.73
CA LYS A 207 11.82 22.99 3.14
C LYS A 207 10.73 23.31 4.16
N LEU A 208 10.53 22.45 5.14
CA LEU A 208 9.48 22.62 6.15
C LEU A 208 9.92 23.52 7.32
N SER A 209 11.23 23.67 7.58
CA SER A 209 11.76 24.68 8.53
C SER A 209 11.67 26.09 7.95
N ASP A 210 12.06 26.28 6.69
CA ASP A 210 12.04 27.60 6.03
C ASP A 210 10.61 28.16 5.92
N ALA A 211 9.64 27.26 5.68
CA ALA A 211 8.22 27.59 5.64
C ALA A 211 7.61 27.89 7.04
N SER A 212 8.38 27.76 8.13
CA SER A 212 8.00 28.17 9.48
C SER A 212 8.59 29.51 9.89
N GLU A 213 9.69 29.96 9.27
CA GLU A 213 10.30 31.27 9.54
C GLU A 213 9.65 32.39 8.71
N ALA A 214 9.04 32.05 7.56
CA ALA A 214 8.38 32.99 6.66
C ALA A 214 6.88 33.27 6.97
N ALA A 215 6.32 32.67 8.02
CA ALA A 215 4.90 32.75 8.40
C ALA A 215 4.71 33.41 9.77
#